data_AF-A0A2G2YG96-F1
#
_entry.id   AF-A0A2G2YG96-F1
#
_cell.length_a   1.000
_cell.length_b   1.000
_cell.length_c   1.000
_cell.angle_alpha   90.00
_cell.angle_beta   90.00
_cell.angle_gamma   90.00
#
_symmetry.space_group_name_H-M   'P 1'
#
loop_
_entity.id
_entity.type
_entity.pdbx_description
1 polymer ?
#
loop_
_entity_poly.entity_id
_entity_poly.type
_entity_poly.pdbx_seq_one_letter_code
_entity_poly.pdbx_strand_id
1 'polypeptide(L)'
;MHDLQIKIRSAGHDYEGLSYISDTPFVIIDLKNLRSNSIDTGNKTAWIQSGTTLGEVYNRIANKSKKLAFVAGIFTTVGFGGNFSGGGYGIMSRKFVLLLITLLMLN
;
A
#
# COMPACT_ATOMS: atom_id res chain seq x y z
N MET A 1 16.39 -25.44 -14.99
CA MET A 1 15.62 -24.84 -13.88
C MET A 1 16.16 -23.45 -13.65
N HIS A 2 15.30 -22.44 -13.49
CA HIS A 2 15.75 -21.06 -13.22
C HIS A 2 15.56 -20.80 -11.72
N ASP A 3 16.61 -21.00 -10.94
CA ASP A 3 16.61 -20.78 -9.48
C ASP A 3 16.80 -19.28 -9.20
N LEU A 4 15.80 -18.48 -9.56
CA LEU A 4 15.77 -17.03 -9.31
C LEU A 4 14.87 -16.73 -8.11
N GLN A 5 15.41 -16.04 -7.11
CA GLN A 5 14.60 -15.52 -6.02
C GLN A 5 13.68 -14.40 -6.54
N ILE A 6 12.46 -14.32 -6.01
CA ILE A 6 11.53 -13.23 -6.32
C ILE A 6 11.57 -12.20 -5.20
N LYS A 7 11.70 -10.94 -5.56
CA LYS A 7 11.50 -9.79 -4.67
C LYS A 7 10.34 -8.95 -5.18
N ILE A 8 9.44 -8.56 -4.30
CA ILE A 8 8.27 -7.74 -4.66
C ILE A 8 8.49 -6.32 -4.16
N ARG A 9 8.40 -5.35 -5.07
CA ARG A 9 8.58 -3.94 -4.75
C ARG A 9 7.31 -3.15 -5.06
N SER A 10 6.75 -2.54 -4.02
CA SER A 10 5.75 -1.46 -4.17
C SER A 10 6.48 -0.14 -4.47
N ALA A 11 6.63 0.77 -3.50
CA ALA A 11 7.36 2.02 -3.68
C ALA A 11 8.81 2.00 -3.17
N GLY A 12 9.32 0.86 -2.68
CA GLY A 12 10.73 0.71 -2.28
C GLY A 12 11.11 1.31 -0.93
N HIS A 13 10.17 1.45 0.00
CA HIS A 13 10.39 1.97 1.36
C HIS A 13 10.80 0.89 2.38
N ASP A 14 11.42 -0.19 1.91
CA ASP A 14 11.97 -1.20 2.81
C ASP A 14 13.25 -0.63 3.45
N TYR A 15 13.29 -0.54 4.79
CA TYR A 15 14.42 0.07 5.51
C TYR A 15 15.75 -0.62 5.24
N GLU A 16 15.73 -1.93 5.02
CA GLU A 16 16.90 -2.76 4.75
C GLU A 16 17.04 -3.07 3.25
N GLY A 17 16.21 -2.46 2.40
CA GLY A 17 16.20 -2.67 0.95
C GLY A 17 15.75 -4.06 0.49
N LEU A 18 15.16 -4.90 1.35
CA LEU A 18 14.83 -6.30 1.07
C LEU A 18 13.90 -6.51 -0.14
N SER A 19 13.17 -5.47 -0.54
CA SER A 19 12.33 -5.48 -1.74
C SER A 19 13.11 -5.40 -3.07
N TYR A 20 14.42 -5.12 -3.04
CA TYR A 20 15.26 -4.96 -4.22
C TYR A 20 16.74 -5.37 -4.05
N ILE A 21 17.11 -6.01 -2.93
CA ILE A 21 18.43 -6.63 -2.73
C ILE A 21 18.31 -8.12 -2.43
N SER A 22 19.33 -8.89 -2.79
CA SER A 22 19.40 -10.35 -2.59
C SER A 22 20.85 -10.83 -2.66
N ASP A 23 21.19 -11.85 -1.87
CA ASP A 23 22.50 -12.52 -1.91
C ASP A 23 22.59 -13.54 -3.06
N THR A 24 21.45 -13.99 -3.59
CA THR A 24 21.35 -14.92 -4.71
C THR A 24 20.78 -14.23 -5.95
N PRO A 25 21.00 -14.77 -7.17
CA PRO A 25 20.35 -14.27 -8.39
C PRO A 25 18.84 -14.11 -8.20
N PHE A 26 18.30 -12.96 -8.60
CA PHE A 26 16.91 -12.61 -8.31
C PHE A 26 16.29 -11.74 -9.39
N VAL A 27 14.96 -11.69 -9.36
CA VAL A 27 14.14 -10.80 -10.18
C VAL A 27 13.25 -9.95 -9.29
N ILE A 28 13.02 -8.71 -9.72
CA ILE A 28 12.13 -7.77 -9.04
C ILE A 28 10.81 -7.73 -9.79
N ILE A 29 9.72 -8.03 -9.08
CA ILE A 29 8.36 -7.71 -9.52
C ILE A 29 8.05 -6.30 -9.00
N ASP A 30 8.19 -5.32 -9.88
CA ASP A 30 7.91 -3.92 -9.58
C ASP A 30 6.43 -3.61 -9.85
N LEU A 31 5.70 -3.30 -8.78
CA LEU A 31 4.26 -3.04 -8.82
C LEU A 31 3.92 -1.62 -9.25
N LYS A 32 4.89 -0.76 -9.62
CA LYS A 32 4.66 0.65 -9.95
C LYS A 32 3.56 0.91 -11.00
N ASN A 33 3.26 -0.06 -11.86
CA ASN A 33 2.20 0.07 -12.87
C ASN A 33 0.83 -0.40 -12.37
N LEU A 34 0.77 -1.14 -11.26
CA LEU A 34 -0.48 -1.55 -10.60
C LEU A 34 -0.95 -0.43 -9.67
N ARG A 35 -1.52 0.63 -10.27
CA ARG A 35 -2.00 1.83 -9.56
C ARG A 35 -3.48 2.15 -9.75
N SER A 36 -4.25 1.20 -10.28
CA SER A 36 -5.70 1.37 -10.42
C SER A 36 -6.38 1.43 -9.06
N ASN A 37 -7.56 2.06 -9.03
CA ASN A 37 -8.37 2.18 -7.82
C ASN A 37 -9.85 2.30 -8.17
N SER A 38 -10.69 1.91 -7.22
CA SER A 38 -12.13 2.19 -7.22
C SER A 38 -12.55 2.60 -5.81
N ILE A 39 -13.21 3.74 -5.66
CA ILE A 39 -13.64 4.28 -4.35
C ILE A 39 -15.15 4.48 -4.39
N ASP A 40 -15.86 3.80 -3.50
CA ASP A 40 -17.28 3.94 -3.27
C ASP A 40 -17.51 4.72 -1.97
N THR A 41 -17.97 5.97 -2.11
CA THR A 41 -18.22 6.85 -0.96
C THR A 41 -19.52 6.54 -0.24
N GLY A 42 -20.48 5.87 -0.89
CA GLY A 42 -21.74 5.46 -0.30
C GLY A 42 -21.53 4.28 0.66
N ASN A 43 -20.82 3.26 0.18
CA ASN A 43 -20.47 2.07 0.97
C ASN A 43 -19.23 2.25 1.84
N LYS A 44 -18.49 3.36 1.69
CA LYS A 44 -17.24 3.68 2.41
C LYS A 44 -16.15 2.61 2.21
N THR A 45 -16.05 2.09 0.99
CA THR A 45 -15.08 1.05 0.61
C THR A 45 -14.18 1.52 -0.52
N ALA A 46 -12.97 0.97 -0.61
CA ALA A 46 -12.06 1.24 -1.69
C ALA A 46 -11.28 -0.02 -2.11
N TRP A 47 -11.14 -0.21 -3.42
CA TRP A 47 -10.18 -1.11 -4.03
C TRP A 47 -8.95 -0.28 -4.43
N ILE A 48 -7.78 -0.61 -3.88
CA ILE A 48 -6.52 0.09 -4.16
C ILE A 48 -5.49 -0.96 -4.59
N GLN A 49 -4.86 -0.78 -5.76
CA GLN A 49 -3.76 -1.66 -6.15
C GLN A 49 -2.48 -1.36 -5.35
N SER A 50 -1.71 -2.41 -5.09
CA SER A 50 -0.56 -2.42 -4.18
C SER A 50 0.62 -1.55 -4.63
N GLY A 51 0.67 -1.14 -5.90
CA GLY A 51 1.66 -0.21 -6.44
C GLY A 51 1.38 1.27 -6.19
N THR A 52 0.18 1.61 -5.69
CA THR A 52 -0.21 2.97 -5.34
C THR A 52 0.55 3.46 -4.11
N THR A 53 0.88 4.75 -4.03
CA THR A 53 1.49 5.35 -2.82
C THR A 53 0.43 5.87 -1.86
N LEU A 54 0.77 6.03 -0.57
CA LEU A 54 -0.16 6.59 0.41
C LEU A 54 -0.64 8.00 0.01
N GLY A 55 0.23 8.82 -0.58
CA GLY A 55 -0.13 10.14 -1.09
C GLY A 55 -1.18 10.09 -2.20
N GLU A 56 -1.06 9.14 -3.13
CA GLU A 56 -2.07 8.91 -4.17
C GLU A 56 -3.41 8.48 -3.56
N VAL A 57 -3.41 7.59 -2.57
CA VAL A 57 -4.63 7.16 -1.85
C VAL A 57 -5.30 8.34 -1.16
N TYR A 58 -4.55 9.14 -0.39
CA TYR A 58 -5.08 10.31 0.31
C TYR A 58 -5.66 11.33 -0.65
N ASN A 59 -4.96 11.63 -1.74
CA ASN A 59 -5.44 12.56 -2.76
C ASN A 59 -6.76 12.09 -3.39
N ARG A 60 -6.85 10.81 -3.76
CA ARG A 60 -8.05 10.23 -4.38
C ARG A 60 -9.26 10.27 -3.45
N ILE A 61 -9.09 9.92 -2.17
CA ILE A 61 -10.17 9.99 -1.17
C ILE A 61 -10.61 11.46 -0.97
N ALA A 62 -9.66 12.38 -0.79
CA ALA A 62 -9.95 13.80 -0.56
C ALA A 62 -10.62 14.50 -1.76
N ASN A 63 -10.41 14.00 -2.98
CA ASN A 63 -11.10 14.45 -4.19
C ASN A 63 -12.53 13.90 -4.28
N LYS A 64 -12.80 12.72 -3.73
CA LYS A 64 -14.13 12.09 -3.73
C LYS A 64 -15.00 12.55 -2.56
N SER A 65 -14.43 12.87 -1.41
CA SER A 65 -15.16 13.32 -0.22
C SER A 65 -14.29 14.12 0.73
N LYS A 66 -14.84 15.21 1.26
CA LYS A 66 -14.21 16.00 2.36
C LYS A 66 -14.47 15.42 3.75
N LYS A 67 -15.28 14.36 3.86
CA LYS A 67 -15.71 13.74 5.12
C LYS A 67 -15.14 12.35 5.35
N LEU A 68 -14.47 11.77 4.36
CA LEU A 68 -13.86 10.44 4.45
C LEU A 68 -12.34 10.56 4.50
N ALA A 69 -11.72 9.63 5.22
CA ALA A 69 -10.27 9.51 5.34
C ALA A 69 -9.89 8.04 5.45
N PHE A 70 -8.61 7.74 5.28
CA PHE A 70 -8.04 6.41 5.43
C PHE A 70 -6.87 6.44 6.41
N VAL A 71 -6.75 5.41 7.25
CA VAL A 71 -5.74 5.32 8.31
C VAL A 71 -4.53 4.56 7.79
N ALA A 72 -3.40 5.24 7.62
CA ALA A 72 -2.11 4.64 7.27
C ALA A 72 -0.95 5.59 7.66
N GLY A 73 0.26 5.27 7.19
CA GLY A 73 1.48 6.06 7.42
C GLY A 73 1.41 7.53 6.97
N ILE A 74 2.27 8.36 7.55
CA ILE A 74 2.31 9.80 7.24
C ILE A 74 3.11 10.14 5.98
N PHE A 75 4.04 9.26 5.56
CA PHE A 75 4.93 9.52 4.44
C PHE A 75 4.25 9.20 3.10
N THR A 76 4.08 10.22 2.27
CA THR A 76 3.27 10.15 1.03
C THR A 76 3.87 9.27 -0.05
N THR A 77 5.19 9.07 -0.06
CA THR A 77 5.90 8.23 -1.05
C THR A 77 5.94 6.76 -0.66
N VAL A 78 5.53 6.40 0.55
CA VAL A 78 5.45 5.01 0.98
C VAL A 78 4.42 4.27 0.13
N GLY A 79 4.76 3.05 -0.29
CA GLY A 79 3.91 2.20 -1.09
C GLY A 79 2.81 1.56 -0.25
N PHE A 80 1.59 1.57 -0.77
CA PHE A 80 0.42 1.00 -0.12
C PHE A 80 0.63 -0.49 0.16
N GLY A 81 1.19 -1.25 -0.79
CA GLY A 81 1.43 -2.69 -0.62
C GLY A 81 2.24 -3.04 0.62
N GLY A 82 3.43 -2.42 0.78
CA GLY A 82 4.31 -2.70 1.93
C GLY A 82 3.79 -2.11 3.25
N ASN A 83 3.22 -0.91 3.22
CA ASN A 83 2.66 -0.29 4.43
C ASN A 83 1.47 -1.08 4.97
N PHE A 84 0.58 -1.52 4.07
CA PHE A 84 -0.61 -2.28 4.42
C PHE A 84 -0.25 -3.67 4.95
N SER A 85 0.64 -4.40 4.27
CA SER A 85 1.08 -5.72 4.75
C SER A 85 1.90 -5.65 6.05
N GLY A 86 2.60 -4.55 6.30
CA GLY A 86 3.36 -4.30 7.52
C GLY A 86 2.55 -3.68 8.66
N GLY A 87 1.25 -3.43 8.48
CA GLY A 87 0.33 -2.96 9.52
C GLY A 87 0.17 -1.44 9.68
N GLY A 88 0.90 -0.60 8.92
CA GLY A 88 0.66 0.84 8.74
C GLY A 88 0.15 1.68 9.94
N TYR A 89 1.02 2.49 10.55
CA TYR A 89 0.67 3.40 11.66
C TYR A 89 0.74 4.88 11.29
N GLY A 90 -0.23 5.68 11.76
CA GLY A 90 -0.22 7.13 11.56
C GLY A 90 -1.05 7.91 12.59
N ILE A 91 -1.25 9.20 12.32
CA ILE A 91 -1.84 10.16 13.27
C ILE A 91 -3.26 9.81 13.74
N MET A 92 -4.01 9.05 12.93
CA MET A 92 -5.39 8.64 13.23
C MET A 92 -5.48 7.27 13.92
N SER A 93 -4.39 6.53 14.05
CA SER A 93 -4.39 5.16 14.55
C SER A 93 -4.86 5.04 15.99
N ARG A 94 -4.66 6.06 16.84
CA ARG A 94 -5.20 6.06 18.21
C ARG A 94 -6.72 6.10 18.27
N LYS A 95 -7.36 6.73 17.27
CA LYS A 95 -8.82 6.91 17.24
C LYS A 95 -9.53 5.74 16.57
N PHE A 96 -8.90 5.11 15.59
CA PHE A 96 -9.52 4.09 14.74
C PHE A 96 -8.84 2.70 14.85
N VAL A 97 -7.93 2.53 15.82
CA VAL A 97 -7.08 1.35 16.09
C VAL A 97 -6.17 0.99 14.90
N LEU A 98 -5.05 0.32 15.19
CA LEU A 98 -4.08 -0.19 14.22
C LEU A 98 -4.78 -0.97 13.09
N LEU A 99 -4.23 -0.87 11.88
CA LEU A 99 -4.70 -1.54 10.67
C LEU A 99 -4.64 -3.08 10.82
N LEU A 100 -5.67 -3.69 11.42
CA LEU A 100 -5.89 -5.14 11.35
C LEU A 100 -7.30 -5.52 10.88
N ILE A 101 -8.17 -4.57 10.54
CA ILE A 101 -9.49 -4.87 9.98
C ILE A 101 -9.77 -3.78 8.95
N THR A 102 -9.63 -4.04 7.65
CA THR A 102 -10.65 -4.75 6.89
C THR A 102 -10.00 -5.42 5.68
N LEU A 103 -9.86 -6.74 5.76
CA LEU A 103 -9.54 -7.62 4.63
C LEU A 103 -10.83 -7.83 3.82
N LEU A 104 -11.35 -6.78 3.20
CA LEU A 104 -12.21 -6.89 2.03
C LEU A 104 -11.33 -6.34 0.93
N MET A 105 -10.89 -7.21 0.01
CA MET A 105 -10.45 -6.89 -1.36
C MET A 105 -9.39 -7.90 -1.87
N LEU A 106 -9.65 -9.20 -1.74
CA LEU A 106 -9.07 -10.23 -2.60
C LEU A 106 -10.23 -11.17 -2.97
N ASN A 107 -10.78 -10.98 -4.17
CA ASN A 107 -11.50 -12.02 -4.89
C ASN A 107 -10.62 -12.43 -6.07
#